data_AF-A0A537ZGP4-F1
#
_entry.id   AF-A0A537ZGP4-F1
#
_cell.length_a   1.000
_cell.length_b   1.000
_cell.length_c   1.000
_cell.angle_alpha   90.00
_cell.angle_beta   90.00
_cell.angle_gamma   90.00
#
_symmetry.space_group_name_H-M   'P 1'
#
loop_
_entity.id
_entity.type
_entity.pdbx_description
1 polymer ?
#
loop_
_entity_poly.entity_id
_entity_poly.type
_entity_poly.pdbx_seq_one_letter_code
_entity_poly.pdbx_strand_id
1 'polypeptide(L)'
;MTARVLTLAAAATLAIAGTAVAGQIKFGSDRKAPANLRETHPVDSAFWAKAFPDHRGVSAPAKGKVATVKLKGTAIKQHGKKPVTTFHFQVLHPISNGKVKVSLTSGPFHVPVGGDPNRVTTYHPVNLCVKKGDFVAFSDIGGFQHNSYPNGTPFQVFSSVVGSVTDHHIQSGGINNGSSFKGKAKQNEELLMRMILVTGKDAGICNR
;
A
#
# COMPACT_ATOMS: atom_id res chain seq x y z
N MET A 1 -25.23 -43.93 -61.10
CA MET A 1 -24.43 -42.70 -60.98
C MET A 1 -25.32 -41.61 -60.41
N THR A 2 -25.21 -41.30 -59.12
CA THR A 2 -25.94 -40.16 -58.53
C THR A 2 -25.11 -39.63 -57.37
N ALA A 3 -24.61 -38.41 -57.54
CA ALA A 3 -23.54 -37.82 -56.74
C ALA A 3 -24.05 -37.32 -55.38
N ARG A 4 -23.21 -37.55 -54.37
CA ARG A 4 -23.32 -37.04 -53.00
C ARG A 4 -23.08 -35.52 -52.99
N VAL A 5 -23.91 -34.76 -52.27
CA VAL A 5 -23.60 -33.39 -51.85
C VAL A 5 -23.38 -33.41 -50.34
N LEU A 6 -22.12 -33.25 -49.94
CA LEU A 6 -21.71 -33.03 -48.56
C LEU A 6 -21.63 -31.52 -48.33
N THR A 7 -22.53 -30.99 -47.52
CA THR A 7 -22.50 -29.59 -47.06
C THR A 7 -21.56 -29.49 -45.86
N LEU A 8 -20.37 -28.91 -46.05
CA LEU A 8 -19.51 -28.48 -44.95
C LEU A 8 -20.08 -27.17 -44.35
N ALA A 9 -20.56 -27.24 -43.11
CA ALA A 9 -20.85 -26.05 -42.32
C ALA A 9 -19.56 -25.60 -41.62
N ALA A 10 -18.99 -24.49 -42.06
CA ALA A 10 -17.87 -23.84 -41.39
C ALA A 10 -18.36 -23.08 -40.15
N ALA A 11 -18.04 -23.57 -38.96
CA ALA A 11 -18.30 -22.88 -37.70
C ALA A 11 -17.28 -21.75 -37.51
N ALA A 12 -17.70 -20.51 -37.76
CA ALA A 12 -16.92 -19.33 -37.42
C ALA A 12 -16.99 -19.08 -35.90
N THR A 13 -15.96 -19.52 -35.17
CA THR A 13 -15.74 -19.11 -33.77
C THR A 13 -15.38 -17.63 -33.72
N LEU A 14 -16.35 -16.77 -33.37
CA LEU A 14 -16.10 -15.39 -32.96
C LEU A 14 -15.25 -15.40 -31.68
N ALA A 15 -13.94 -15.15 -31.83
CA ALA A 15 -13.09 -14.78 -30.72
C ALA A 15 -13.55 -13.41 -30.21
N ILE A 16 -14.25 -13.39 -29.07
CA ILE A 16 -14.56 -12.16 -28.36
C ILE A 16 -13.23 -11.62 -27.85
N ALA A 17 -12.64 -10.68 -28.61
CA ALA A 17 -11.51 -9.90 -28.15
C ALA A 17 -12.00 -9.07 -26.95
N GLY A 18 -11.80 -9.58 -25.74
CA GLY A 18 -12.11 -8.85 -24.52
C GLY A 18 -11.33 -7.54 -24.53
N THR A 19 -12.03 -6.42 -24.69
CA THR A 19 -11.47 -5.10 -24.44
C THR A 19 -10.97 -5.08 -23.00
N ALA A 20 -9.65 -5.05 -22.81
CA ALA A 20 -9.04 -4.91 -21.49
C ALA A 20 -9.49 -3.57 -20.90
N VAL A 21 -10.56 -3.60 -20.13
CA VAL A 21 -11.10 -2.42 -19.45
C VAL A 21 -10.05 -1.99 -18.44
N ALA A 22 -9.59 -0.74 -18.55
CA ALA A 22 -8.71 -0.16 -17.56
C ALA A 22 -9.45 -0.15 -16.21
N GLY A 23 -9.04 -1.03 -15.31
CA GLY A 23 -9.70 -1.21 -14.03
C GLY A 23 -9.06 -0.31 -12.98
N GLN A 24 -9.85 0.58 -12.38
CA GLN A 24 -9.51 1.17 -11.09
C GLN A 24 -9.92 0.20 -9.98
N ILE A 25 -8.94 -0.39 -9.30
CA ILE A 25 -9.18 -1.39 -8.26
C ILE A 25 -8.75 -0.82 -6.91
N LYS A 26 -9.63 -0.87 -5.92
CA LYS A 26 -9.34 -0.44 -4.54
C LYS A 26 -8.82 -1.61 -3.72
N PHE A 27 -7.81 -1.38 -2.89
CA PHE A 27 -7.35 -2.32 -1.88
C PHE A 27 -6.77 -1.57 -0.67
N GLY A 28 -6.63 -2.25 0.47
CA GLY A 28 -6.29 -1.66 1.77
C GLY A 28 -7.52 -1.27 2.60
N SER A 29 -7.31 -0.41 3.59
CA SER A 29 -8.33 0.03 4.55
C SER A 29 -9.51 0.72 3.87
N ASP A 30 -10.74 0.50 4.34
CA ASP A 30 -11.89 1.32 3.93
C ASP A 30 -11.87 2.72 4.58
N ARG A 31 -11.06 2.85 5.65
CA ARG A 31 -10.81 4.03 6.48
C ARG A 31 -12.08 4.50 7.18
N LYS A 32 -12.99 3.61 7.56
CA LYS A 32 -14.17 3.98 8.36
C LYS A 32 -13.81 4.22 9.83
N ALA A 33 -12.94 3.38 10.39
CA ALA A 33 -12.53 3.49 11.78
C ALA A 33 -11.84 4.85 12.08
N PRO A 34 -11.93 5.35 13.33
CA PRO A 34 -11.28 6.59 13.71
C PRO A 34 -9.77 6.40 13.78
N ALA A 35 -9.00 7.40 13.36
CA ALA A 35 -7.56 7.40 13.62
C ALA A 35 -7.33 7.68 15.11
N ASN A 36 -7.09 6.64 15.91
CA ASN A 36 -7.02 6.72 17.38
C ASN A 36 -5.82 5.99 17.98
N LEU A 37 -5.00 5.32 17.16
CA LEU A 37 -3.80 4.64 17.59
C LEU A 37 -2.56 5.35 17.02
N ARG A 38 -1.51 5.42 17.85
CA ARG A 38 -0.27 6.13 17.57
C ARG A 38 0.88 5.15 17.52
N GLU A 39 1.66 5.21 16.47
CA GLU A 39 2.96 4.54 16.39
C GLU A 39 4.07 5.57 16.51
N THR A 40 5.11 5.28 17.28
CA THR A 40 6.21 6.22 17.58
C THR A 40 7.50 5.44 17.66
N HIS A 41 8.36 5.63 16.65
CA HIS A 41 9.61 4.88 16.51
C HIS A 41 10.78 5.82 16.23
N PRO A 42 11.92 5.65 16.93
CA PRO A 42 13.05 6.56 16.80
C PRO A 42 13.71 6.48 15.43
N VAL A 43 13.69 5.30 14.81
CA VAL A 43 14.34 4.99 13.54
C VAL A 43 13.31 4.61 12.48
N ASP A 44 13.77 4.47 11.24
CA ASP A 44 12.96 4.10 10.09
C ASP A 44 12.08 2.88 10.38
N SER A 45 10.83 2.97 9.93
CA SER A 45 9.86 1.90 10.10
C SER A 45 9.02 1.72 8.84
N ALA A 46 8.47 0.52 8.66
CA ALA A 46 7.56 0.18 7.57
C ALA A 46 6.36 -0.58 8.14
N PHE A 47 5.15 -0.15 7.78
CA PHE A 47 3.88 -0.73 8.21
C PHE A 47 3.03 -1.13 7.01
N TRP A 48 2.45 -2.33 7.00
CA TRP A 48 1.54 -2.76 5.94
C TRP A 48 0.42 -3.67 6.47
N ALA A 49 -0.76 -3.55 5.86
CA ALA A 49 -1.90 -4.36 6.26
C ALA A 49 -1.71 -5.84 5.89
N LYS A 50 -2.17 -6.74 6.75
CA LYS A 50 -2.13 -8.20 6.59
C LYS A 50 -3.49 -8.85 6.65
N ALA A 51 -4.41 -8.29 7.42
CA ALA A 51 -5.79 -8.75 7.50
C ALA A 51 -6.71 -7.59 7.90
N PHE A 52 -7.98 -7.72 7.52
CA PHE A 52 -9.08 -6.88 7.98
C PHE A 52 -10.25 -7.79 8.40
N PRO A 53 -11.15 -7.34 9.29
CA PRO A 53 -12.26 -8.16 9.80
C PRO A 53 -13.27 -8.54 8.72
N ASP A 54 -13.38 -7.72 7.68
CA ASP A 54 -14.27 -7.93 6.52
C ASP A 54 -13.57 -8.69 5.37
N HIS A 55 -12.37 -9.22 5.60
CA HIS A 55 -11.56 -9.96 4.63
C HIS A 55 -11.26 -9.20 3.32
N ARG A 56 -11.37 -7.86 3.31
CA ARG A 56 -11.03 -7.06 2.12
C ARG A 56 -9.55 -7.21 1.75
N GLY A 57 -9.25 -7.02 0.47
CA GLY A 57 -7.91 -7.21 -0.08
C GLY A 57 -6.84 -6.32 0.56
N VAL A 58 -5.76 -6.92 1.04
CA VAL A 58 -4.60 -6.26 1.67
C VAL A 58 -3.43 -6.06 0.73
N SER A 59 -3.36 -6.87 -0.34
CA SER A 59 -2.30 -6.84 -1.35
C SER A 59 -2.84 -6.41 -2.70
N ALA A 60 -1.95 -6.00 -3.58
CA ALA A 60 -2.27 -5.59 -4.94
C ALA A 60 -2.96 -6.76 -5.68
N PRO A 61 -4.20 -6.57 -6.18
CA PRO A 61 -4.96 -7.66 -6.79
C PRO A 61 -4.50 -8.00 -8.22
N ALA A 62 -3.72 -7.13 -8.85
CA ALA A 62 -3.19 -7.29 -10.20
C ALA A 62 -1.86 -6.53 -10.37
N LYS A 63 -1.16 -6.78 -11.49
CA LYS A 63 -0.05 -5.93 -11.94
C LYS A 63 -0.60 -4.56 -12.35
N GLY A 64 0.10 -3.49 -11.98
CA GLY A 64 -0.27 -2.14 -12.41
C GLY A 64 0.45 -1.03 -11.66
N LYS A 65 -0.15 0.15 -11.65
CA LYS A 65 0.37 1.36 -10.99
C LYS A 65 -0.55 1.77 -9.86
N VAL A 66 -0.02 1.97 -8.66
CA VAL A 66 -0.76 2.64 -7.58
C VAL A 66 -0.84 4.12 -7.95
N ALA A 67 -2.00 4.56 -8.47
CA ALA A 67 -2.19 5.93 -8.97
C ALA A 67 -2.54 6.91 -7.85
N THR A 68 -3.14 6.41 -6.77
CA THR A 68 -3.55 7.25 -5.64
C THR A 68 -3.45 6.43 -4.36
N VAL A 69 -2.96 7.08 -3.31
CA VAL A 69 -3.04 6.57 -1.94
C VAL A 69 -3.79 7.58 -1.10
N LYS A 70 -4.80 7.13 -0.37
CA LYS A 70 -5.51 7.95 0.62
C LYS A 70 -5.14 7.46 2.02
N LEU A 71 -4.54 8.34 2.81
CA LEU A 71 -4.16 8.10 4.20
C LEU A 71 -5.09 8.90 5.11
N LYS A 72 -5.70 8.25 6.11
CA LYS A 72 -6.39 8.96 7.19
C LYS A 72 -5.43 9.09 8.36
N GLY A 73 -5.30 10.28 8.93
CA GLY A 73 -4.46 10.50 10.10
C GLY A 73 -3.62 11.77 10.03
N THR A 74 -2.91 11.99 11.14
CA THR A 74 -2.02 13.14 11.33
C THR A 74 -0.77 12.72 12.10
N ALA A 75 0.33 13.44 11.90
CA ALA A 75 1.46 13.43 12.81
C ALA A 75 1.16 14.35 14.01
N ILE A 76 1.60 13.94 15.20
CA ILE A 76 1.34 14.68 16.43
C ILE A 76 2.55 15.53 16.79
N LYS A 77 2.29 16.80 17.03
CA LYS A 77 3.28 17.72 17.57
C LYS A 77 3.49 17.45 19.06
N GLN A 78 4.73 17.24 19.50
CA GLN A 78 5.12 17.13 20.91
C GLN A 78 6.05 18.28 21.31
N HIS A 79 5.87 18.78 22.54
CA HIS A 79 6.75 19.75 23.20
C HIS A 79 7.13 20.98 22.34
N GLY A 80 6.21 21.49 21.52
CA GLY A 80 6.45 22.67 20.69
C GLY A 80 7.37 22.46 19.48
N LYS A 81 8.03 21.30 19.35
CA LYS A 81 8.98 21.00 18.25
C LYS A 81 8.25 20.63 16.95
N LYS A 82 8.85 20.94 15.79
CA LYS A 82 8.29 20.55 14.49
C LYS A 82 8.53 19.04 14.25
N PRO A 83 7.48 18.22 14.06
CA PRO A 83 7.66 16.78 13.83
C PRO A 83 8.34 16.49 12.50
N VAL A 84 9.11 15.40 12.48
CA VAL A 84 9.62 14.78 11.26
C VAL A 84 8.47 13.98 10.64
N THR A 85 7.85 14.52 9.59
CA THR A 85 6.63 13.95 8.99
C THR A 85 6.88 13.25 7.66
N THR A 86 8.13 13.22 7.23
CA THR A 86 8.52 12.62 5.96
C THR A 86 8.28 11.12 6.01
N PHE A 87 7.66 10.61 4.96
CA PHE A 87 7.42 9.18 4.77
C PHE A 87 7.45 8.85 3.27
N HIS A 88 7.50 7.56 2.97
CA HIS A 88 7.45 6.98 1.63
C HIS A 88 6.37 5.91 1.57
N PHE A 89 5.88 5.65 0.37
CA PHE A 89 5.18 4.40 0.07
C PHE A 89 6.19 3.39 -0.46
N GLN A 90 6.22 2.21 0.13
CA GLN A 90 7.09 1.13 -0.32
C GLN A 90 6.28 -0.03 -0.88
N VAL A 91 6.74 -0.59 -2.00
CA VAL A 91 6.21 -1.82 -2.56
C VAL A 91 6.99 -2.98 -1.97
N LEU A 92 6.29 -3.84 -1.25
CA LEU A 92 6.85 -5.00 -0.57
C LEU A 92 6.44 -6.27 -1.31
N HIS A 93 7.41 -6.93 -1.94
CA HIS A 93 7.19 -8.19 -2.64
C HIS A 93 7.35 -9.35 -1.67
N PRO A 94 6.33 -10.22 -1.49
CA PRO A 94 6.48 -11.42 -0.68
C PRO A 94 7.58 -12.32 -1.27
N ILE A 95 8.43 -12.86 -0.39
CA ILE A 95 9.44 -13.86 -0.73
C ILE A 95 9.29 -15.06 0.22
N SER A 96 10.17 -16.06 0.10
CA SER A 96 10.10 -17.27 0.93
C SER A 96 10.17 -16.99 2.44
N ASN A 97 9.65 -17.94 3.23
CA ASN A 97 9.69 -17.92 4.71
C ASN A 97 8.96 -16.73 5.36
N GLY A 98 7.92 -16.20 4.69
CA GLY A 98 7.11 -15.10 5.21
C GLY A 98 7.85 -13.76 5.26
N LYS A 99 8.99 -13.65 4.57
CA LYS A 99 9.70 -12.38 4.40
C LYS A 99 9.09 -11.58 3.25
N VAL A 100 9.40 -10.30 3.23
CA VAL A 100 9.13 -9.39 2.12
C VAL A 100 10.44 -8.74 1.68
N LYS A 101 10.52 -8.37 0.41
CA LYS A 101 11.60 -7.57 -0.17
C LYS A 101 11.07 -6.22 -0.63
N VAL A 102 11.73 -5.14 -0.25
CA VAL A 102 11.41 -3.80 -0.76
C VAL A 102 11.80 -3.75 -2.23
N SER A 103 10.79 -3.68 -3.11
CA SER A 103 11.00 -3.68 -4.56
C SER A 103 11.12 -2.28 -5.13
N LEU A 104 10.41 -1.33 -4.53
CA LEU A 104 10.34 0.05 -4.97
C LEU A 104 9.95 0.94 -3.78
N THR A 105 10.47 2.17 -3.77
CA THR A 105 10.13 3.22 -2.80
C THR A 105 9.73 4.46 -3.59
N SER A 106 8.64 5.11 -3.19
CA SER A 106 8.19 6.37 -3.79
C SER A 106 9.14 7.53 -3.44
N GLY A 107 8.97 8.66 -4.12
CA GLY A 107 9.46 9.94 -3.59
C GLY A 107 8.87 10.25 -2.20
N PRO A 108 9.44 11.24 -1.49
CA PRO A 108 8.99 11.61 -0.15
C PRO A 108 7.62 12.29 -0.17
N PHE A 109 6.85 12.04 0.89
CA PHE A 109 5.59 12.69 1.21
C PHE A 109 5.61 13.17 2.66
N HIS A 110 4.64 14.01 3.03
CA HIS A 110 4.50 14.50 4.41
C HIS A 110 3.11 14.21 4.96
N VAL A 111 3.05 13.66 6.17
CA VAL A 111 1.79 13.55 6.93
C VAL A 111 1.42 14.94 7.48
N PRO A 112 0.15 15.38 7.40
CA PRO A 112 -0.28 16.64 8.03
C PRO A 112 -0.02 16.63 9.53
N VAL A 113 0.30 17.79 10.10
CA VAL A 113 0.60 17.95 11.54
C VAL A 113 -0.61 18.52 12.28
N GLY A 114 -1.07 17.81 13.31
CA GLY A 114 -2.20 18.24 14.15
C GLY A 114 -3.51 18.42 13.40
N GLY A 115 -4.47 19.10 14.03
CA GLY A 115 -5.82 19.28 13.50
C GLY A 115 -6.71 18.05 13.72
N ASP A 116 -7.68 17.83 12.83
CA ASP A 116 -8.57 16.67 12.88
C ASP A 116 -7.78 15.37 12.59
N PRO A 117 -7.68 14.43 13.55
CA PRO A 117 -7.02 13.15 13.31
C PRO A 117 -7.71 12.31 12.23
N ASN A 118 -8.99 12.56 11.92
CA ASN A 118 -9.71 11.86 10.86
C ASN A 118 -9.54 12.49 9.47
N ARG A 119 -8.68 13.50 9.34
CA ARG A 119 -8.33 14.09 8.05
C ARG A 119 -7.84 13.01 7.09
N VAL A 120 -8.46 12.96 5.92
CA VAL A 120 -8.02 12.13 4.80
C VAL A 120 -7.18 12.97 3.85
N THR A 121 -5.92 12.58 3.66
CA THR A 121 -5.02 13.18 2.67
C THR A 121 -4.85 12.25 1.48
N THR A 122 -4.90 12.81 0.28
CA THR A 122 -4.74 12.08 -0.98
C THR A 122 -3.35 12.37 -1.54
N TYR A 123 -2.61 11.31 -1.86
CA TYR A 123 -1.26 11.35 -2.41
C TYR A 123 -1.22 10.69 -3.78
N HIS A 124 -0.33 11.18 -4.65
CA HIS A 124 -0.18 10.74 -6.02
C HIS A 124 1.26 10.29 -6.28
N PRO A 125 1.63 9.05 -5.90
CA PRO A 125 2.97 8.55 -6.14
C PRO A 125 3.23 8.36 -7.63
N VAL A 126 4.40 8.81 -8.08
CA VAL A 126 4.84 8.69 -9.46
C VAL A 126 5.44 7.31 -9.67
N ASN A 127 4.95 6.58 -10.68
CA ASN A 127 5.46 5.28 -11.10
C ASN A 127 5.59 4.22 -9.98
N LEU A 128 4.69 4.22 -8.99
CA LEU A 128 4.65 3.20 -7.95
C LEU A 128 4.06 1.90 -8.50
N CYS A 129 4.91 1.13 -9.18
CA CYS A 129 4.55 -0.10 -9.87
C CYS A 129 4.45 -1.28 -8.90
N VAL A 130 3.39 -2.07 -9.02
CA VAL A 130 3.13 -3.25 -8.19
C VAL A 130 2.86 -4.47 -9.07
N LYS A 131 3.19 -5.65 -8.56
CA LYS A 131 2.75 -6.95 -9.06
C LYS A 131 1.58 -7.46 -8.22
N LYS A 132 0.82 -8.41 -8.78
CA LYS A 132 -0.20 -9.12 -8.01
C LYS A 132 0.44 -9.77 -6.78
N GLY A 133 -0.13 -9.53 -5.60
CA GLY A 133 0.36 -10.05 -4.32
C GLY A 133 1.30 -9.12 -3.56
N ASP A 134 1.79 -8.04 -4.16
CA ASP A 134 2.62 -7.07 -3.45
C ASP A 134 1.83 -6.32 -2.37
N PHE A 135 2.46 -6.01 -1.26
CA PHE A 135 1.91 -5.08 -0.26
C PHE A 135 2.39 -3.66 -0.53
N VAL A 136 1.63 -2.68 -0.07
CA VAL A 136 2.07 -1.28 -0.02
C VAL A 136 2.21 -0.88 1.44
N ALA A 137 3.38 -0.39 1.81
CA ALA A 137 3.68 0.03 3.17
C ALA A 137 3.69 1.55 3.31
N PHE A 138 3.26 2.03 4.48
CA PHE A 138 3.61 3.35 5.00
C PHE A 138 4.99 3.23 5.65
N SER A 139 5.99 3.95 5.12
CA SER A 139 7.36 3.89 5.61
C SER A 139 7.84 5.26 6.06
N ASP A 140 7.98 5.48 7.36
CA ASP A 140 8.53 6.72 7.90
C ASP A 140 10.05 6.63 8.09
N ILE A 141 10.70 7.79 8.11
CA ILE A 141 12.16 7.93 8.31
C ILE A 141 12.53 8.05 9.80
N GLY A 142 11.64 7.62 10.70
CA GLY A 142 11.75 7.88 12.13
C GLY A 142 11.71 9.37 12.49
N GLY A 143 12.17 9.68 13.70
CA GLY A 143 12.24 11.06 14.21
C GLY A 143 13.55 11.43 14.92
N PHE A 144 14.44 10.45 15.11
CA PHE A 144 15.72 10.66 15.79
C PHE A 144 16.68 11.52 14.96
N GLN A 145 16.58 11.47 13.62
CA GLN A 145 17.33 12.35 12.76
C GLN A 145 16.94 13.80 13.08
N HIS A 146 17.93 14.62 13.48
CA HIS A 146 17.82 16.06 13.78
C HIS A 146 17.39 16.43 15.22
N ASN A 147 17.57 15.55 16.23
CA ASN A 147 17.35 15.82 17.67
C ASN A 147 15.98 16.42 18.05
N SER A 148 15.02 16.36 17.12
CA SER A 148 13.72 16.99 17.28
C SER A 148 12.76 16.04 18.00
N TYR A 149 12.79 14.75 17.66
CA TYR A 149 11.91 13.72 18.22
C TYR A 149 12.72 12.45 18.58
N PRO A 150 13.40 12.42 19.74
CA PRO A 150 14.31 11.32 20.08
C PRO A 150 13.62 9.95 20.13
N ASN A 151 12.32 9.92 20.43
CA ASN A 151 11.53 8.69 20.45
C ASN A 151 10.80 8.41 19.13
N GLY A 152 10.94 9.29 18.13
CA GLY A 152 10.15 9.26 16.90
C GLY A 152 9.02 10.29 16.87
N THR A 153 8.61 10.67 15.66
CA THR A 153 7.36 11.41 15.48
C THR A 153 6.19 10.46 15.73
N PRO A 154 5.22 10.81 16.59
CA PRO A 154 4.01 10.01 16.72
C PRO A 154 3.12 10.17 15.49
N PHE A 155 2.91 9.10 14.75
CA PHE A 155 1.97 9.04 13.64
C PHE A 155 0.64 8.44 14.11
N GLN A 156 -0.42 9.24 14.09
CA GLN A 156 -1.79 8.80 14.36
C GLN A 156 -2.49 8.50 13.02
N VAL A 157 -2.00 7.47 12.33
CA VAL A 157 -2.52 6.97 11.04
C VAL A 157 -3.07 5.55 11.16
N PHE A 158 -3.29 5.10 12.39
CA PHE A 158 -3.73 3.76 12.75
C PHE A 158 -5.03 3.82 13.55
N SER A 159 -5.74 2.69 13.58
CA SER A 159 -6.92 2.50 14.41
C SER A 159 -6.85 1.20 15.18
N SER A 160 -7.43 1.18 16.39
CA SER A 160 -7.69 -0.06 17.11
C SER A 160 -8.98 -0.69 16.58
N VAL A 161 -8.84 -1.79 15.83
CA VAL A 161 -9.93 -2.49 15.15
C VAL A 161 -9.76 -3.99 15.36
N VAL A 162 -10.66 -4.61 16.12
CA VAL A 162 -10.63 -6.05 16.40
C VAL A 162 -10.63 -6.85 15.11
N GLY A 163 -9.67 -7.76 14.96
CA GLY A 163 -9.52 -8.61 13.77
C GLY A 163 -8.70 -8.00 12.62
N SER A 164 -8.31 -6.72 12.73
CA SER A 164 -7.31 -6.14 11.82
C SER A 164 -5.90 -6.56 12.23
N VAL A 165 -5.02 -6.74 11.24
CA VAL A 165 -3.60 -7.02 11.47
C VAL A 165 -2.77 -6.09 10.59
N THR A 166 -1.82 -5.40 11.22
CA THR A 166 -0.78 -4.62 10.55
C THR A 166 0.57 -5.23 10.89
N ASP A 167 1.34 -5.63 9.88
CA ASP A 167 2.73 -6.00 10.09
C ASP A 167 3.59 -4.74 10.15
N HIS A 168 4.66 -4.79 10.93
CA HIS A 168 5.66 -3.74 10.97
C HIS A 168 7.09 -4.29 10.98
N HIS A 169 8.04 -3.50 10.50
CA HIS A 169 9.48 -3.70 10.66
C HIS A 169 10.13 -2.36 11.01
N ILE A 170 11.00 -2.35 12.01
CA ILE A 170 11.67 -1.13 12.50
C ILE A 170 13.18 -1.39 12.47
N GLN A 171 13.91 -0.63 11.66
CA GLN A 171 15.35 -0.76 11.54
C GLN A 171 15.96 0.45 10.81
N SER A 172 16.95 1.09 11.44
CA SER A 172 17.73 2.16 10.81
C SER A 172 18.43 1.66 9.53
N GLY A 173 18.14 2.28 8.39
CA GLY A 173 18.71 1.90 7.08
C GLY A 173 18.35 0.49 6.60
N GLY A 174 17.49 -0.23 7.33
CA GLY A 174 17.13 -1.63 7.08
C GLY A 174 15.96 -1.82 6.12
N ILE A 175 15.34 -0.73 5.67
CA ILE A 175 14.14 -0.74 4.80
C ILE A 175 14.38 -0.11 3.43
N ASN A 176 15.62 -0.01 2.99
CA ASN A 176 15.95 0.51 1.65
C ASN A 176 15.50 -0.44 0.52
N ASN A 177 15.43 0.06 -0.72
CA ASN A 177 15.19 -0.78 -1.89
C ASN A 177 16.19 -1.95 -1.93
N GLY A 178 15.68 -3.17 -2.11
CA GLY A 178 16.45 -4.40 -2.09
C GLY A 178 16.52 -5.09 -0.73
N SER A 179 16.28 -4.37 0.38
CA SER A 179 16.24 -4.95 1.72
C SER A 179 15.16 -6.02 1.84
N SER A 180 15.44 -7.06 2.62
CA SER A 180 14.51 -8.14 2.90
C SER A 180 14.37 -8.37 4.39
N PHE A 181 13.13 -8.42 4.88
CA PHE A 181 12.84 -8.54 6.30
C PHE A 181 11.55 -9.32 6.56
N LYS A 182 11.35 -9.74 7.81
CA LYS A 182 10.12 -10.38 8.28
C LYS A 182 9.35 -9.38 9.14
N GLY A 183 8.08 -9.17 8.84
CA GLY A 183 7.20 -8.34 9.65
C GLY A 183 6.91 -8.96 11.01
N LYS A 184 6.74 -8.10 12.01
CA LYS A 184 6.13 -8.43 13.30
C LYS A 184 4.66 -8.00 13.26
N ALA A 185 3.75 -8.92 13.55
CA ALA A 185 2.32 -8.64 13.53
C ALA A 185 1.91 -7.77 14.73
N LYS A 186 1.11 -6.74 14.47
CA LYS A 186 0.33 -5.98 15.45
C LYS A 186 -1.13 -6.39 15.29
N GLN A 187 -1.64 -7.10 16.29
CA GLN A 187 -3.03 -7.57 16.33
C GLN A 187 -3.96 -6.43 16.73
N ASN A 188 -5.17 -6.45 16.16
CA ASN A 188 -6.21 -5.46 16.37
C ASN A 188 -5.80 -4.03 15.97
N GLU A 189 -4.88 -3.91 15.02
CA GLU A 189 -4.37 -2.65 14.54
C GLU A 189 -4.57 -2.53 13.02
N GLU A 190 -5.25 -1.48 12.61
CA GLU A 190 -5.51 -1.15 11.23
C GLU A 190 -4.70 0.06 10.79
N LEU A 191 -3.80 -0.11 9.81
CA LEU A 191 -3.24 0.99 9.04
C LEU A 191 -4.32 1.62 8.16
N LEU A 192 -4.66 2.89 8.39
CA LEU A 192 -5.76 3.59 7.71
C LEU A 192 -5.36 4.14 6.34
N MET A 193 -4.86 3.25 5.49
CA MET A 193 -4.34 3.54 4.15
C MET A 193 -5.10 2.76 3.08
N ARG A 194 -5.59 3.46 2.06
CA ARG A 194 -6.28 2.88 0.90
C ARG A 194 -5.62 3.25 -0.41
N MET A 195 -5.42 2.26 -1.26
CA MET A 195 -4.83 2.43 -2.57
C MET A 195 -5.90 2.39 -3.67
N ILE A 196 -5.63 3.11 -4.76
CA ILE A 196 -6.30 2.93 -6.05
C ILE A 196 -5.23 2.45 -7.05
N LEU A 197 -5.37 1.20 -7.48
CA LEU A 197 -4.58 0.57 -8.53
C LEU A 197 -5.22 0.88 -9.88
N VAL A 198 -4.42 1.31 -10.85
CA VAL A 198 -4.80 1.32 -12.27
C VAL A 198 -4.05 0.22 -13.01
N THR A 199 -4.75 -0.48 -13.90
CA THR A 199 -4.23 -1.59 -14.69
C THR A 199 -4.31 -1.28 -16.20
N GLY A 200 -3.91 -2.22 -17.06
CA GLY A 200 -3.96 -2.05 -18.51
C GLY A 200 -3.16 -0.84 -19.02
N LYS A 201 -3.69 -0.15 -20.03
CA LYS A 201 -3.00 1.00 -20.65
C LYS A 201 -2.70 2.13 -19.64
N ASP A 202 -3.56 2.31 -18.65
CA ASP A 202 -3.46 3.38 -17.65
C ASP A 202 -2.32 3.18 -16.64
N ALA A 203 -1.83 1.94 -16.52
CA ALA A 203 -0.64 1.64 -15.72
C ALA A 203 0.65 2.19 -16.35
N GLY A 204 0.64 2.56 -17.64
CA GLY A 204 1.77 3.16 -18.34
C GLY A 204 3.03 2.29 -18.26
N ILE A 205 4.14 2.87 -17.81
CA ILE A 205 5.43 2.17 -17.69
C ILE A 205 5.35 0.94 -16.77
N CYS A 206 4.42 0.91 -15.80
CA CYS A 206 4.26 -0.22 -14.89
C CYS A 206 3.69 -1.48 -15.55
N ASN A 207 3.24 -1.40 -16.81
CA ASN A 207 2.77 -2.55 -17.58
C ASN A 207 3.68 -3.00 -18.71
N ARG A 208 4.79 -2.30 -18.93
CA ARG A 208 5.84 -2.77 -19.83
C ARG A 208 6.59 -3.96 -19.23
#